data_AF-A0A8S9Y0P0-F1
#
_entry.id   AF-A0A8S9Y0P0-F1
#
_cell.length_a   1.000
_cell.length_b   1.000
_cell.length_c   1.000
_cell.angle_alpha   90.00
_cell.angle_beta   90.00
_cell.angle_gamma   90.00
#
_symmetry.space_group_name_H-M   'P 1'
#
loop_
_entity.id
_entity.type
_entity.pdbx_description
1 polymer ?
#
loop_
_entity_poly.entity_id
_entity_poly.type
_entity_poly.pdbx_seq_one_letter_code
_entity_poly.pdbx_strand_id
1 'polypeptide(L)'
;MNDPQEQMQLKFQAGFGAQLLNAADGGGDDGWKHKWQRIATLQGKQYPIPQGNVGRKFVEMLTAEIMGVVNGSHTSERIFVFCASVLQREHLVKSPSDIKRSVCKRMELWGDGKFDEVVQEAVRCDKKLKRKTHLMPNQQQRARLMTRLVSCGRLRDATRWATERGGGGVLMPEQMVSEGKTVRDVLEEKHTPQKLPAAEMFMSDDLPFMMEANVTSGHIESAAHKLKGSAGPSGTDAEQWRNLLLRYGGHSGRLRDAVAALTRMLANSIVEWDVIKALLARRGVALDKRPGVRPIGVGEVLQRICAKTMAKLTGKDLEDECGSNQLCAGTKTGIEGAVHAIAGQFEAEEGCTELNVEDHAEQVIREQKEERARRKQLNEEKSQQAMEQTFVLSCLGKSSVKQSVRDITRQRFHTSEVLYVRNNAS
;
A
#
# COMPACT_ATOMS: atom_id res chain seq x y z
N MET A 1 40.86 -19.09 17.33
CA MET A 1 39.59 -18.41 17.62
C MET A 1 39.09 -17.89 16.29
N ASN A 2 38.00 -18.42 15.75
CA ASN A 2 37.49 -17.97 14.45
C ASN A 2 37.02 -16.51 14.58
N ASP A 3 37.28 -15.71 13.56
CA ASP A 3 36.86 -14.31 13.49
C ASP A 3 35.32 -14.24 13.59
N PRO A 4 34.75 -13.45 14.52
CA PRO A 4 33.30 -13.25 14.61
C PRO A 4 32.64 -12.85 13.27
N GLN A 5 33.37 -12.14 12.39
CA GLN A 5 32.88 -11.81 11.05
C GLN A 5 32.79 -13.04 10.15
N GLU A 6 33.78 -13.93 10.19
CA GLU A 6 33.79 -15.17 9.42
C GLU A 6 32.65 -16.10 9.87
N GLN A 7 32.43 -16.21 11.19
CA GLN A 7 31.30 -16.97 11.73
C GLN A 7 29.95 -16.41 11.27
N MET A 8 29.77 -15.09 11.28
CA MET A 8 28.57 -14.45 10.76
C MET A 8 28.35 -14.79 9.29
N GLN A 9 29.39 -14.70 8.46
CA GLN A 9 29.29 -15.00 7.03
C GLN A 9 28.93 -16.47 6.76
N LEU A 10 29.47 -17.41 7.55
CA LEU A 10 29.08 -18.81 7.48
C LEU A 10 27.60 -19.00 7.84
N LYS A 11 27.08 -18.30 8.86
CA LYS A 11 25.65 -18.35 9.21
C LYS A 11 24.76 -17.76 8.11
N PHE A 12 25.18 -16.68 7.46
CA PHE A 12 24.47 -16.15 6.29
C PHE A 12 24.45 -17.15 5.13
N GLN A 13 25.60 -17.75 4.81
CA GLN A 13 25.71 -18.76 3.77
C GLN A 13 24.83 -19.98 4.07
N ALA A 14 24.81 -20.45 5.32
CA ALA A 14 23.99 -21.58 5.74
C ALA A 14 22.49 -21.27 5.67
N GLY A 15 22.07 -20.09 6.13
CA GLY A 15 20.64 -19.75 6.23
C GLY A 15 20.01 -19.15 4.97
N PHE A 16 20.79 -18.42 4.18
CA PHE A 16 20.29 -17.72 3.00
C PHE A 16 20.91 -18.23 1.70
N GLY A 17 21.92 -19.10 1.75
CA GLY A 17 22.61 -19.62 0.55
C GLY A 17 23.63 -18.65 -0.04
N ALA A 18 23.86 -17.49 0.57
CA ALA A 18 24.90 -16.54 0.19
C ALA A 18 25.43 -15.76 1.41
N GLN A 19 26.62 -15.19 1.26
CA GLN A 19 27.21 -14.26 2.20
C GLN A 19 26.48 -12.91 2.23
N LEU A 20 26.56 -12.21 3.36
CA LEU A 20 26.07 -10.85 3.48
C LEU A 20 26.98 -9.89 2.73
N LEU A 21 26.50 -9.37 1.61
CA LEU A 21 27.15 -8.32 0.83
C LEU A 21 26.73 -6.93 1.35
N ASN A 22 27.42 -6.44 2.37
CA ASN A 22 27.25 -5.06 2.88
C ASN A 22 28.28 -4.10 2.24
N ALA A 23 28.29 -4.02 0.91
CA ALA A 23 29.07 -3.00 0.21
C ALA A 23 28.18 -1.79 -0.12
N ALA A 24 28.61 -0.60 0.30
CA ALA A 24 27.82 0.63 0.12
C ALA A 24 27.60 0.99 -1.36
N ASP A 25 28.48 0.56 -2.27
CA ASP A 25 28.43 0.86 -3.71
C ASP A 25 29.21 -0.20 -4.54
N GLY A 26 28.69 -1.43 -4.62
CA GLY A 26 29.37 -2.55 -5.31
C GLY A 26 29.16 -2.66 -6.83
N GLY A 27 28.18 -1.97 -7.40
CA GLY A 27 27.81 -2.10 -8.81
C GLY A 27 28.30 -0.93 -9.67
N GLY A 28 28.79 -1.24 -10.88
CA GLY A 28 29.10 -0.23 -11.88
C GLY A 28 27.90 0.67 -12.15
N ASP A 29 28.12 1.99 -12.14
CA ASP A 29 27.08 2.98 -12.45
C ASP A 29 26.73 2.91 -13.94
N ASP A 30 25.69 2.14 -14.27
CA ASP A 30 25.07 2.07 -15.59
C ASP A 30 24.35 3.39 -16.00
N GLY A 31 24.47 4.43 -15.17
CA GLY A 31 23.86 5.75 -15.34
C GLY A 31 22.37 5.79 -15.00
N TRP A 32 21.73 4.64 -14.70
CA TRP A 32 20.32 4.58 -14.33
C TRP A 32 20.10 5.10 -12.91
N LYS A 33 21.03 4.87 -11.98
CA LYS A 33 21.00 5.46 -10.63
C LYS A 33 20.90 6.99 -10.71
N HIS A 34 21.74 7.63 -11.52
CA HIS A 34 21.72 9.08 -11.72
C HIS A 34 20.41 9.57 -12.38
N LYS A 35 19.92 8.89 -13.42
CA LYS A 35 18.63 9.21 -14.06
C LYS A 35 17.48 9.10 -13.06
N TRP A 36 17.45 8.04 -12.25
CA TRP A 36 16.43 7.83 -11.23
C TRP A 36 16.48 8.89 -10.14
N GLN A 37 17.66 9.25 -9.62
CA GLN A 37 17.81 10.32 -8.62
C GLN A 37 17.23 11.65 -9.14
N ARG A 38 17.51 12.01 -10.40
CA ARG A 38 16.92 13.22 -11.01
C ARG A 38 15.40 13.16 -11.04
N ILE A 39 14.83 12.02 -11.44
CA ILE A 39 13.39 11.80 -11.52
C ILE A 39 12.73 11.80 -10.12
N ALA A 40 13.36 11.20 -9.12
CA ALA A 40 12.83 11.11 -7.76
C ALA A 40 12.71 12.47 -7.05
N THR A 41 13.45 13.49 -7.51
CA THR A 41 13.37 14.87 -7.00
C THR A 41 12.24 15.71 -7.62
N LEU A 42 11.56 15.20 -8.66
CA LEU A 42 10.48 15.92 -9.32
C LEU A 42 9.23 16.00 -8.43
N GLN A 43 8.29 16.88 -8.77
CA GLN A 43 7.04 17.03 -8.01
C GLN A 43 6.09 15.81 -8.09
N GLY A 44 6.45 14.78 -8.87
CA GLY A 44 5.65 13.57 -9.07
C GLY A 44 4.28 13.84 -9.71
N LYS A 45 4.17 14.87 -10.55
CA LYS A 45 2.92 15.22 -11.23
C LYS A 45 2.86 14.52 -12.58
N GLN A 46 2.09 13.45 -12.64
CA GLN A 46 1.93 12.66 -13.85
C GLN A 46 0.58 12.90 -14.52
N TYR A 47 0.53 12.69 -15.84
CA TYR A 47 -0.71 12.52 -16.59
C TYR A 47 -1.40 11.21 -16.19
N PRO A 48 -2.75 11.15 -16.22
CA PRO A 48 -3.42 9.86 -16.23
C PRO A 48 -3.06 9.12 -17.52
N ILE A 49 -2.86 7.81 -17.44
CA ILE A 49 -2.53 7.01 -18.61
C ILE A 49 -3.69 7.10 -19.64
N PRO A 50 -3.41 7.45 -20.91
CA PRO A 50 -4.45 7.58 -21.91
C PRO A 50 -5.18 6.27 -22.20
N GLN A 51 -6.47 6.34 -22.48
CA GLN A 51 -7.26 5.18 -22.89
C GLN A 51 -6.94 4.74 -24.33
N GLY A 52 -7.26 3.49 -24.66
CA GLY A 52 -7.13 2.92 -26.00
C GLY A 52 -5.72 2.43 -26.34
N ASN A 53 -5.32 2.54 -27.60
CA ASN A 53 -4.04 2.03 -28.11
C ASN A 53 -2.81 2.61 -27.40
N VAL A 54 -2.85 3.90 -27.06
CA VAL A 54 -1.72 4.57 -26.40
C VAL A 54 -1.47 3.98 -25.01
N GLY A 55 -2.52 3.79 -24.21
CA GLY A 55 -2.38 3.16 -22.89
C GLY A 55 -2.01 1.69 -22.97
N ARG A 56 -2.54 0.96 -23.96
CA ARG A 56 -2.12 -0.41 -24.26
C ARG A 56 -0.61 -0.49 -24.53
N LYS A 57 -0.09 0.34 -25.44
CA LYS A 57 1.35 0.41 -25.73
C LYS A 57 2.18 0.77 -24.49
N PHE A 58 1.70 1.71 -23.67
CA PHE A 58 2.38 2.05 -22.41
C PHE A 58 2.46 0.85 -21.46
N VAL A 59 1.36 0.12 -21.27
CA VAL A 59 1.32 -1.09 -20.41
C VAL A 59 2.24 -2.17 -20.94
N GLU A 60 2.30 -2.37 -22.26
CA GLU A 60 3.20 -3.32 -22.90
C GLU A 60 4.67 -2.96 -22.66
N MET A 61 5.05 -1.69 -22.86
CA MET A 61 6.42 -1.23 -22.58
C MET A 61 6.75 -1.36 -21.09
N LEU A 62 5.85 -1.00 -20.18
CA LEU A 62 6.04 -1.21 -18.74
C LEU A 62 6.25 -2.68 -18.39
N THR A 63 5.51 -3.58 -19.06
CA THR A 63 5.66 -5.03 -18.88
C THR A 63 7.07 -5.46 -19.28
N ALA A 64 7.58 -4.97 -20.41
CA ALA A 64 8.95 -5.25 -20.85
C ALA A 64 10.00 -4.70 -19.87
N GLU A 65 9.79 -3.52 -19.31
CA GLU A 65 10.70 -2.95 -18.32
C GLU A 65 10.76 -3.78 -17.03
N ILE A 66 9.62 -4.28 -16.55
CA ILE A 66 9.55 -5.16 -15.39
C ILE A 66 10.22 -6.52 -15.69
N MET A 67 9.91 -7.12 -16.84
CA MET A 67 10.51 -8.40 -17.24
C MET A 67 12.01 -8.28 -17.46
N GLY A 68 12.53 -7.13 -17.88
CA GLY A 68 13.97 -6.92 -17.98
C GLY A 68 14.67 -6.98 -16.63
N VAL A 69 14.03 -6.51 -15.55
CA VAL A 69 14.55 -6.71 -14.19
C VAL A 69 14.53 -8.19 -13.80
N VAL A 70 13.41 -8.87 -14.07
CA VAL A 70 13.26 -10.32 -13.79
C VAL A 70 14.32 -11.16 -14.50
N ASN A 71 14.66 -10.80 -15.74
CA ASN A 71 15.62 -11.52 -16.56
C ASN A 71 17.08 -11.08 -16.29
N GLY A 72 17.31 -10.17 -15.33
CA GLY A 72 18.64 -9.65 -15.01
C GLY A 72 19.23 -8.71 -16.06
N SER A 73 18.43 -8.20 -17.02
CA SER A 73 18.90 -7.28 -18.05
C SER A 73 18.87 -5.81 -17.61
N HIS A 74 18.02 -5.45 -16.64
CA HIS A 74 17.84 -4.07 -16.16
C HIS A 74 17.87 -3.98 -14.64
N THR A 75 18.16 -2.79 -14.14
CA THR A 75 17.93 -2.39 -12.75
C THR A 75 16.52 -1.80 -12.59
N SER A 76 15.99 -1.84 -11.36
CA SER A 76 14.64 -1.37 -11.02
C SER A 76 14.39 0.12 -11.34
N GLU A 77 15.45 0.91 -11.34
CA GLU A 77 15.54 2.33 -11.70
C GLU A 77 14.82 2.59 -13.01
N ARG A 78 15.05 1.72 -14.00
CA ARG A 78 14.53 1.87 -15.35
C ARG A 78 13.00 1.85 -15.41
N ILE A 79 12.35 1.01 -14.58
CA ILE A 79 10.88 0.95 -14.46
C ILE A 79 10.32 2.31 -14.01
N PHE A 80 10.94 2.92 -13.01
CA PHE A 80 10.45 4.15 -12.39
C PHE A 80 10.80 5.39 -13.21
N VAL A 81 11.98 5.40 -13.84
CA VAL A 81 12.37 6.42 -14.82
C VAL A 81 11.41 6.39 -16.01
N PHE A 82 11.05 5.22 -16.54
CA PHE A 82 10.05 5.08 -17.60
C PHE A 82 8.71 5.71 -17.19
N CYS A 83 8.13 5.23 -16.08
CA CYS A 83 6.83 5.70 -15.61
C CYS A 83 6.80 7.22 -15.43
N ALA A 84 7.78 7.75 -14.71
CA ALA A 84 7.79 9.16 -14.34
C ALA A 84 8.10 10.08 -15.51
N SER A 85 9.06 9.72 -16.38
CA SER A 85 9.47 10.57 -17.49
C SER A 85 8.44 10.59 -18.63
N VAL A 86 7.90 9.43 -19.00
CA VAL A 86 6.88 9.31 -20.05
C VAL A 86 5.58 9.99 -19.62
N LEU A 87 5.14 9.79 -18.37
CA LEU A 87 3.90 10.37 -17.87
C LEU A 87 4.05 11.79 -17.30
N GLN A 88 5.26 12.40 -17.33
CA GLN A 88 5.47 13.71 -16.70
C GLN A 88 4.51 14.77 -17.22
N ARG A 89 3.84 15.48 -16.31
CA ARG A 89 2.89 16.52 -16.69
C ARG A 89 3.61 17.76 -17.23
N GLU A 90 3.11 18.29 -18.33
CA GLU A 90 3.51 19.59 -18.87
C GLU A 90 2.48 20.67 -18.50
N HIS A 91 2.98 21.88 -18.23
CA HIS A 91 2.17 22.99 -17.73
C HIS A 91 1.08 23.41 -18.71
N LEU A 92 1.39 23.49 -20.01
CA LEU A 92 0.49 24.01 -21.04
C LEU A 92 -0.34 22.93 -21.75
N VAL A 93 0.05 21.66 -21.62
CA VAL A 93 -0.66 20.54 -22.28
C VAL A 93 -1.76 20.01 -21.37
N LYS A 94 -3.02 20.29 -21.75
CA LYS A 94 -4.23 19.94 -20.98
C LYS A 94 -5.23 19.07 -21.75
N SER A 95 -5.30 19.20 -23.07
CA SER A 95 -6.29 18.48 -23.87
C SER A 95 -5.96 16.98 -23.93
N PRO A 96 -6.96 16.07 -23.98
CA PRO A 96 -6.69 14.64 -24.10
C PRO A 96 -5.89 14.24 -25.34
N SER A 97 -6.09 14.93 -26.47
CA SER A 97 -5.36 14.68 -27.72
C SER A 97 -3.89 15.07 -27.62
N ASP A 98 -3.59 16.22 -27.00
CA ASP A 98 -2.21 16.68 -26.84
C ASP A 98 -1.47 15.83 -25.80
N ILE A 99 -2.16 15.42 -24.72
CA ILE A 99 -1.60 14.47 -23.75
C ILE A 99 -1.22 13.16 -24.44
N LYS A 100 -2.11 12.60 -25.27
CA LYS A 100 -1.82 11.39 -26.05
C LYS A 100 -0.60 11.59 -26.94
N ARG A 101 -0.52 12.72 -27.67
CA ARG A 101 0.62 13.06 -28.53
C ARG A 101 1.93 13.11 -27.74
N SER A 102 1.96 13.80 -26.59
CA SER A 102 3.14 13.88 -25.74
C SER A 102 3.57 12.51 -25.21
N VAL A 103 2.64 11.69 -24.74
CA VAL A 103 2.94 10.34 -24.25
C VAL A 103 3.45 9.43 -25.37
N CYS A 104 2.85 9.47 -26.57
CA CYS A 104 3.32 8.73 -27.74
C CYS A 104 4.75 9.11 -28.12
N LYS A 105 5.04 10.41 -28.28
CA LYS A 105 6.38 10.91 -28.60
C LYS A 105 7.42 10.40 -27.60
N ARG A 106 7.11 10.43 -26.30
CA ARG A 106 8.05 9.97 -25.26
C ARG A 106 8.25 8.46 -25.27
N MET A 107 7.22 7.68 -25.58
CA MET A 107 7.35 6.24 -25.78
C MET A 107 8.18 5.89 -27.03
N GLU A 108 8.09 6.69 -28.09
CA GLU A 108 8.95 6.54 -29.28
C GLU A 108 10.41 6.82 -28.93
N LEU A 109 10.71 7.97 -28.30
CA LEU A 109 12.06 8.28 -27.82
C LEU A 109 12.61 7.20 -26.87
N TRP A 110 11.77 6.67 -26.00
CA TRP A 110 12.16 5.56 -25.13
C TRP A 110 12.48 4.28 -25.92
N GLY A 111 11.66 3.94 -26.92
CA GLY A 111 11.89 2.80 -27.81
C GLY A 111 13.17 2.95 -28.64
N ASP A 112 13.52 4.18 -29.03
CA ASP A 112 14.75 4.51 -29.76
C ASP A 112 16.00 4.54 -28.86
N GLY A 113 15.88 4.25 -27.56
CA GLY A 113 16.99 4.30 -26.61
C GLY A 113 17.42 5.71 -26.19
N LYS A 114 16.65 6.74 -26.54
CA LYS A 114 16.93 8.16 -26.24
C LYS A 114 16.52 8.54 -24.82
N PHE A 115 16.95 7.75 -23.83
CA PHE A 115 16.49 7.87 -22.44
C PHE A 115 16.82 9.24 -21.82
N ASP A 116 18.02 9.76 -22.08
CA ASP A 116 18.46 11.06 -21.54
C ASP A 116 17.61 12.22 -22.07
N GLU A 117 17.14 12.16 -23.32
CA GLU A 117 16.24 13.18 -23.90
C GLU A 117 14.89 13.19 -23.16
N VAL A 118 14.32 12.01 -22.89
CA VAL A 118 13.04 11.90 -22.16
C VAL A 118 13.17 12.38 -20.71
N VAL A 119 14.27 12.03 -20.04
CA VAL A 119 14.55 12.49 -18.67
C VAL A 119 14.77 14.01 -18.63
N GLN A 120 15.54 14.56 -19.57
CA GLN A 120 15.76 16.01 -19.66
C GLN A 120 14.45 16.76 -19.96
N GLU A 121 13.61 16.24 -20.85
CA GLU A 121 12.28 16.81 -21.12
C GLU A 121 11.44 16.81 -19.84
N ALA A 122 11.43 15.71 -19.09
CA ALA A 122 10.67 15.59 -17.85
C ALA A 122 11.12 16.63 -16.79
N VAL A 123 12.42 16.77 -16.58
CA VAL A 123 13.00 17.79 -15.67
C VAL A 123 12.61 19.21 -16.12
N ARG A 124 12.69 19.50 -17.42
CA ARG A 124 12.27 20.81 -17.98
C ARG A 124 10.78 21.05 -17.75
N CYS A 125 9.93 20.05 -17.94
CA CYS A 125 8.49 20.15 -17.69
C CYS A 125 8.19 20.42 -16.21
N ASP A 126 8.87 19.74 -15.29
CA ASP A 126 8.67 19.90 -13.85
C ASP A 126 9.00 21.31 -13.34
N LYS A 127 10.07 21.92 -13.85
CA LYS A 127 10.44 23.32 -13.53
C LYS A 127 9.32 24.31 -13.84
N LYS A 128 8.47 24.01 -14.83
CA LYS A 128 7.33 24.86 -15.23
C LYS A 128 6.06 24.58 -14.41
N LEU A 129 6.06 23.58 -13.55
CA LEU A 129 4.92 23.28 -12.69
C LEU A 129 4.94 24.19 -11.46
N LYS A 130 3.82 24.89 -11.25
CA LYS A 130 3.62 25.69 -10.04
C LYS A 130 3.66 24.78 -8.81
N ARG A 131 4.61 25.03 -7.91
CA ARG A 131 4.58 24.46 -6.56
C ARG A 131 3.35 25.00 -5.84
N LYS A 132 2.58 24.11 -5.19
CA LYS A 132 1.46 24.55 -4.36
C LYS A 132 2.03 25.20 -3.10
N THR A 133 1.71 26.47 -2.88
CA THR A 133 1.84 27.09 -1.56
C THR A 133 0.80 26.46 -0.62
N HIS A 134 1.19 26.21 0.63
CA HIS A 134 0.33 25.62 1.66
C HIS A 134 -0.66 26.65 2.20
N LEU A 135 -1.50 27.20 1.31
CA LEU A 135 -2.64 28.01 1.71
C LEU A 135 -3.77 27.08 2.10
N MET A 136 -4.40 27.37 3.24
CA MET A 136 -5.62 26.68 3.64
C MET A 136 -6.64 26.74 2.49
N PRO A 137 -7.16 25.59 2.02
CA PRO A 137 -8.07 25.60 0.89
C PRO A 137 -9.31 26.42 1.24
N ASN A 138 -9.67 27.37 0.38
CA ASN A 138 -10.92 28.12 0.57
C ASN A 138 -12.15 27.19 0.48
N GLN A 139 -13.31 27.65 0.94
CA GLN A 139 -14.52 26.82 1.03
C GLN A 139 -14.90 26.16 -0.32
N GLN A 140 -14.74 26.88 -1.45
CA GLN A 140 -14.95 26.32 -2.79
C GLN A 140 -13.93 25.23 -3.16
N GLN A 141 -12.65 25.41 -2.82
CA GLN A 141 -11.62 24.39 -3.02
C GLN A 141 -11.90 23.15 -2.16
N ARG A 142 -12.36 23.33 -0.91
CA ARG A 142 -12.78 22.22 -0.04
C ARG A 142 -13.94 21.44 -0.65
N ALA A 143 -14.97 22.13 -1.15
CA ALA A 143 -16.13 21.52 -1.80
C ALA A 143 -15.76 20.77 -3.10
N ARG A 144 -14.87 21.34 -3.92
CA ARG A 144 -14.36 20.68 -5.15
C ARG A 144 -13.58 19.41 -4.81
N LEU A 145 -12.75 19.44 -3.77
CA LEU A 145 -12.00 18.27 -3.32
C LEU A 145 -12.94 17.18 -2.80
N MET A 146 -13.94 17.55 -2.01
CA MET A 146 -15.00 16.65 -1.56
C MET A 146 -15.74 15.98 -2.72
N THR A 147 -16.20 16.79 -3.69
CA THR A 147 -16.90 16.31 -4.89
C THR A 147 -16.05 15.31 -5.67
N ARG A 148 -14.75 15.60 -5.81
CA ARG A 148 -13.81 14.68 -6.46
C ARG A 148 -13.67 13.37 -5.69
N LEU A 149 -13.52 13.41 -4.37
CA LEU A 149 -13.41 12.20 -3.54
C LEU A 149 -14.65 11.32 -3.67
N VAL A 150 -15.84 11.92 -3.63
CA VAL A 150 -17.12 11.21 -3.83
C VAL A 150 -17.19 10.59 -5.23
N SER A 151 -16.86 11.36 -6.26
CA SER A 151 -16.87 10.88 -7.66
C SER A 151 -15.89 9.72 -7.90
N CYS A 152 -14.79 9.69 -7.16
CA CYS A 152 -13.82 8.59 -7.18
C CYS A 152 -14.21 7.40 -6.27
N GLY A 153 -15.42 7.40 -5.67
CA GLY A 153 -15.89 6.36 -4.75
C GLY A 153 -15.19 6.35 -3.38
N ARG A 154 -14.43 7.40 -3.04
CA ARG A 154 -13.67 7.52 -1.78
C ARG A 154 -14.52 8.14 -0.68
N LEU A 155 -15.72 7.57 -0.45
CA LEU A 155 -16.73 8.14 0.46
C LEU A 155 -16.19 8.34 1.89
N ARG A 156 -15.43 7.38 2.42
CA ARG A 156 -14.82 7.50 3.77
C ARG A 156 -13.87 8.68 3.89
N ASP A 157 -13.02 8.89 2.88
CA ASP A 157 -12.06 10.00 2.86
C ASP A 157 -12.80 11.34 2.72
N ALA A 158 -13.85 11.35 1.91
CA ALA A 158 -14.76 12.47 1.74
C ALA A 158 -15.41 12.84 3.08
N THR A 159 -16.01 11.87 3.79
CA THR A 159 -16.61 12.10 5.11
C THR A 159 -15.59 12.61 6.13
N ARG A 160 -14.39 12.04 6.20
CA ARG A 160 -13.32 12.51 7.09
C ARG A 160 -12.92 13.95 6.79
N TRP A 161 -12.80 14.29 5.51
CA TRP A 161 -12.48 15.64 5.06
C TRP A 161 -13.58 16.65 5.41
N ALA A 162 -14.85 16.27 5.27
CA ALA A 162 -16.00 17.12 5.61
C ALA A 162 -16.19 17.33 7.11
N THR A 163 -15.88 16.31 7.92
CA THR A 163 -16.09 16.32 9.39
C THR A 163 -14.90 16.84 10.18
N GLU A 164 -13.83 17.28 9.51
CA GLU A 164 -12.59 17.79 10.14
C GLU A 164 -11.99 16.83 11.19
N ARG A 165 -12.33 15.54 11.14
CA ARG A 165 -11.82 14.48 12.03
C ARG A 165 -10.34 14.14 11.78
N GLY A 166 -9.62 14.97 11.03
CA GLY A 166 -8.20 14.83 10.76
C GLY A 166 -7.40 15.46 11.90
N GLY A 167 -7.05 14.65 12.91
CA GLY A 167 -5.99 15.01 13.85
C GLY A 167 -4.61 14.80 13.21
N GLY A 168 -3.71 15.76 13.42
CA GLY A 168 -2.34 15.75 12.92
C GLY A 168 -2.23 16.15 11.45
N GLY A 169 -1.04 16.55 11.04
CA GLY A 169 -0.75 16.98 9.67
C GLY A 169 0.60 16.46 9.19
N VAL A 170 0.89 16.70 7.91
CA VAL A 170 2.25 16.53 7.37
C VAL A 170 3.09 17.69 7.89
N LEU A 171 4.20 17.37 8.52
CA LEU A 171 5.17 18.34 9.01
C LEU A 171 6.22 18.59 7.92
N MET A 172 6.64 19.85 7.77
CA MET A 172 7.70 20.20 6.83
C MET A 172 9.07 19.98 7.46
N PRO A 173 10.11 19.60 6.68
CA PRO A 173 11.43 19.30 7.23
C PRO A 173 12.03 20.45 8.07
N GLU A 174 11.80 21.69 7.65
CA GLU A 174 12.32 22.91 8.30
C GLU A 174 11.44 23.42 9.45
N GLN A 175 10.31 22.78 9.71
CA GLN A 175 9.43 23.19 10.81
C GLN A 175 10.08 22.88 12.16
N MET A 176 10.00 23.82 13.11
CA MET A 176 10.51 23.63 14.48
C MET A 176 9.56 22.73 15.28
N VAL A 177 10.13 21.74 15.98
CA VAL A 177 9.40 20.81 16.85
C VAL A 177 9.63 21.14 18.33
N SER A 178 10.82 21.62 18.66
CA SER A 178 11.21 22.16 19.97
C SER A 178 12.26 23.26 19.76
N GLU A 179 12.65 23.94 20.84
CA GLU A 179 13.75 24.91 20.79
C GLU A 179 15.01 24.25 20.20
N GLY A 180 15.52 24.82 19.10
CA GLY A 180 16.72 24.36 18.42
C GLY A 180 16.63 23.06 17.62
N LYS A 181 15.46 22.39 17.52
CA LYS A 181 15.32 21.16 16.72
C LYS A 181 14.24 21.26 15.66
N THR A 182 14.64 21.03 14.42
CA THR A 182 13.74 20.92 13.27
C THR A 182 13.18 19.50 13.15
N VAL A 183 12.12 19.33 12.36
CA VAL A 183 11.60 18.01 12.00
C VAL A 183 12.68 17.17 11.33
N ARG A 184 13.51 17.76 10.47
CA ARG A 184 14.61 17.08 9.80
C ARG A 184 15.60 16.49 10.81
N ASP A 185 16.00 17.27 11.82
CA ASP A 185 16.93 16.79 12.86
C ASP A 185 16.33 15.60 13.61
N VAL A 186 15.05 15.69 13.98
CA VAL A 186 14.32 14.60 14.64
C VAL A 186 14.22 13.35 13.75
N LEU A 187 14.14 13.51 12.43
CA LEU A 187 14.17 12.38 11.50
C LEU A 187 15.57 11.78 11.43
N GLU A 188 16.62 12.59 11.27
CA GLU A 188 18.01 12.14 11.21
C GLU A 188 18.40 11.39 12.50
N GLU A 189 17.99 11.86 13.68
CA GLU A 189 18.18 11.17 14.97
C GLU A 189 17.54 9.78 15.01
N LYS A 190 16.43 9.56 14.28
CA LYS A 190 15.74 8.25 14.21
C LYS A 190 16.35 7.30 13.20
N HIS A 191 17.25 7.77 12.35
CA HIS A 191 17.93 6.97 11.34
C HIS A 191 19.32 6.59 11.83
N THR A 192 19.39 5.57 12.70
CA THR A 192 20.68 5.04 13.17
C THR A 192 21.50 4.45 12.01
N PRO A 193 22.83 4.59 12.01
CA PRO A 193 23.68 3.92 11.04
C PRO A 193 23.42 2.41 11.01
N GLN A 194 23.56 1.81 9.82
CA GLN A 194 23.44 0.37 9.65
C GLN A 194 24.48 -0.32 10.55
N LYS A 195 24.03 -1.35 11.28
CA LYS A 195 24.89 -2.19 12.13
C LYS A 195 24.90 -3.60 11.57
N LEU A 196 26.06 -4.25 11.64
CA LEU A 196 26.16 -5.68 11.37
C LEU A 196 25.47 -6.46 12.51
N PRO A 197 24.68 -7.51 12.19
CA PRO A 197 24.11 -8.36 13.21
C PRO A 197 25.22 -9.15 13.92
N ALA A 198 25.11 -9.31 15.24
CA ALA A 198 26.03 -10.14 16.00
C ALA A 198 25.74 -11.63 15.74
N ALA A 199 26.77 -12.50 15.79
CA ALA A 199 26.61 -13.92 15.45
C ALA A 199 25.63 -14.64 16.39
N GLU A 200 25.47 -14.15 17.62
CA GLU A 200 24.58 -14.66 18.65
C GLU A 200 23.10 -14.34 18.37
N MET A 201 22.80 -13.41 17.46
CA MET A 201 21.42 -13.10 17.05
C MET A 201 20.80 -14.17 16.13
N PHE A 202 21.63 -15.05 15.57
CA PHE A 202 21.18 -16.11 14.68
C PHE A 202 20.81 -17.35 15.48
N MET A 203 19.68 -17.96 15.11
CA MET A 203 19.28 -19.28 15.59
C MET A 203 20.40 -20.29 15.35
N SER A 204 20.56 -21.23 16.27
CA SER A 204 21.56 -22.30 16.20
C SER A 204 20.94 -23.65 15.80
N ASP A 205 19.61 -23.70 15.71
CA ASP A 205 18.85 -24.88 15.30
C ASP A 205 18.86 -25.05 13.79
N ASP A 206 18.52 -26.27 13.34
CA ASP A 206 18.31 -26.55 11.92
C ASP A 206 17.19 -25.66 11.37
N LEU A 207 17.50 -24.95 10.28
CA LEU A 207 16.53 -24.07 9.63
C LEU A 207 15.50 -24.91 8.85
N PRO A 208 14.21 -24.53 8.91
CA PRO A 208 13.20 -25.20 8.10
C PRO A 208 13.49 -25.01 6.62
N PHE A 209 13.07 -25.98 5.79
CA PHE A 209 13.18 -25.86 4.35
C PHE A 209 12.42 -24.65 3.83
N MET A 210 13.06 -23.85 2.97
CA MET A 210 12.43 -22.72 2.32
C MET A 210 11.39 -23.22 1.31
N MET A 211 10.11 -22.96 1.57
CA MET A 211 9.04 -23.25 0.62
C MET A 211 8.99 -22.16 -0.45
N GLU A 212 8.95 -22.58 -1.72
CA GLU A 212 8.87 -21.64 -2.84
C GLU A 212 7.52 -20.91 -2.85
N ALA A 213 7.56 -19.58 -2.87
CA ALA A 213 6.35 -18.77 -3.00
C ALA A 213 5.82 -18.81 -4.44
N ASN A 214 4.68 -19.47 -4.64
CA ASN A 214 4.02 -19.51 -5.94
C ASN A 214 3.03 -18.34 -6.15
N VAL A 215 3.52 -17.28 -6.78
CA VAL A 215 2.71 -16.09 -7.09
C VAL A 215 2.12 -16.20 -8.50
N THR A 216 0.82 -15.93 -8.66
CA THR A 216 0.12 -15.96 -9.97
C THR A 216 -0.45 -14.59 -10.34
N SER A 217 -0.82 -14.39 -11.60
CA SER A 217 -1.52 -13.17 -12.05
C SER A 217 -2.85 -12.94 -11.31
N GLY A 218 -3.57 -14.01 -10.94
CA GLY A 218 -4.77 -13.91 -10.10
C GLY A 218 -4.48 -13.38 -8.69
N HIS A 219 -3.32 -13.72 -8.11
CA HIS A 219 -2.89 -13.14 -6.83
C HIS A 219 -2.64 -11.63 -6.96
N ILE A 220 -1.96 -11.21 -8.03
CA ILE A 220 -1.72 -9.79 -8.33
C ILE A 220 -3.02 -9.03 -8.58
N GLU A 221 -3.96 -9.61 -9.32
CA GLU A 221 -5.28 -9.03 -9.56
C GLU A 221 -6.03 -8.76 -8.25
N SER A 222 -6.04 -9.76 -7.35
CA SER A 222 -6.66 -9.63 -6.03
C SER A 222 -6.02 -8.53 -5.18
N ALA A 223 -4.68 -8.38 -5.25
CA ALA A 223 -3.97 -7.29 -4.59
C ALA A 223 -4.32 -5.93 -5.22
N ALA A 224 -4.41 -5.86 -6.55
CA ALA A 224 -4.69 -4.65 -7.32
C ALA A 224 -6.03 -4.01 -6.95
N HIS A 225 -7.09 -4.81 -6.76
CA HIS A 225 -8.40 -4.33 -6.30
C HIS A 225 -8.35 -3.65 -4.93
N LYS A 226 -7.41 -4.04 -4.07
CA LYS A 226 -7.26 -3.52 -2.70
C LYS A 226 -6.26 -2.35 -2.62
N LEU A 227 -5.66 -1.91 -3.73
CA LEU A 227 -4.68 -0.83 -3.74
C LEU A 227 -5.30 0.52 -3.40
N LYS A 228 -4.66 1.19 -2.44
CA LYS A 228 -4.93 2.55 -1.99
C LYS A 228 -3.62 3.22 -1.58
N GLY A 229 -3.64 4.54 -1.46
CA GLY A 229 -2.51 5.32 -0.97
C GLY A 229 -1.80 6.13 -2.06
N SER A 230 -0.92 7.02 -1.61
CA SER A 230 -0.18 7.95 -2.46
C SER A 230 0.98 7.25 -3.19
N ALA A 231 1.55 7.97 -4.16
CA ALA A 231 2.75 7.54 -4.86
C ALA A 231 3.99 7.49 -3.95
N GLY A 232 4.93 6.63 -4.31
CA GLY A 232 6.30 6.65 -3.82
C GLY A 232 7.15 7.74 -4.50
N PRO A 233 8.49 7.60 -4.50
CA PRO A 233 9.41 8.54 -5.14
C PRO A 233 9.11 8.85 -6.61
N SER A 234 8.70 7.87 -7.41
CA SER A 234 8.46 8.00 -8.86
C SER A 234 7.23 8.83 -9.23
N GLY A 235 6.26 8.99 -8.31
CA GLY A 235 5.05 9.77 -8.54
C GLY A 235 3.84 9.00 -9.11
N THR A 236 3.98 7.72 -9.48
CA THR A 236 2.82 6.89 -9.91
C THR A 236 2.07 6.35 -8.71
N ASP A 237 0.79 6.69 -8.56
CA ASP A 237 -0.01 6.36 -7.37
C ASP A 237 -0.81 5.05 -7.50
N ALA A 238 -1.47 4.66 -6.40
CA ALA A 238 -2.23 3.42 -6.34
C ALA A 238 -3.42 3.38 -7.32
N GLU A 239 -4.00 4.53 -7.67
CA GLU A 239 -5.11 4.58 -8.62
C GLU A 239 -4.61 4.31 -10.04
N GLN A 240 -3.51 4.93 -10.45
CA GLN A 240 -2.90 4.65 -11.76
C GLN A 240 -2.44 3.19 -11.87
N TRP A 241 -1.76 2.65 -10.86
CA TRP A 241 -1.35 1.24 -10.86
C TRP A 241 -2.52 0.27 -10.94
N ARG A 242 -3.61 0.54 -10.22
CA ARG A 242 -4.85 -0.24 -10.35
C ARG A 242 -5.41 -0.18 -11.78
N ASN A 243 -5.34 0.97 -12.44
CA ASN A 243 -5.78 1.08 -13.83
C ASN A 243 -4.87 0.30 -14.79
N LEU A 244 -3.55 0.41 -14.63
CA LEU A 244 -2.56 -0.35 -15.42
C LEU A 244 -2.81 -1.86 -15.32
N LEU A 245 -3.09 -2.35 -14.11
CA LEU A 245 -3.26 -3.77 -13.83
C LEU A 245 -4.63 -4.33 -14.17
N LEU A 246 -5.67 -3.50 -14.38
CA LEU A 246 -7.05 -3.99 -14.51
C LEU A 246 -7.80 -3.51 -15.77
N ARG A 247 -7.40 -2.42 -16.43
CA ARG A 247 -8.26 -1.74 -17.43
C ARG A 247 -7.85 -1.92 -18.89
N TYR A 248 -6.73 -2.57 -19.19
CA TYR A 248 -6.18 -2.69 -20.54
C TYR A 248 -6.27 -4.12 -21.11
N GLY A 249 -7.28 -4.89 -20.68
CA GLY A 249 -7.58 -6.23 -21.20
C GLY A 249 -6.38 -7.18 -21.09
N GLY A 250 -6.08 -7.92 -22.17
CA GLY A 250 -4.94 -8.85 -22.19
C GLY A 250 -3.58 -8.22 -21.89
N HIS A 251 -3.39 -6.92 -22.14
CA HIS A 251 -2.13 -6.24 -21.81
C HIS A 251 -1.98 -6.05 -20.30
N SER A 252 -3.08 -5.72 -19.61
CA SER A 252 -3.12 -5.74 -18.15
C SER A 252 -2.87 -7.14 -17.59
N GLY A 253 -3.37 -8.18 -18.26
CA GLY A 253 -3.08 -9.58 -17.91
C GLY A 253 -1.58 -9.88 -17.93
N ARG A 254 -0.91 -9.57 -19.04
CA ARG A 254 0.55 -9.73 -19.19
C ARG A 254 1.35 -8.90 -18.18
N LEU A 255 0.90 -7.69 -17.87
CA LEU A 255 1.52 -6.87 -16.82
C LEU A 255 1.40 -7.56 -15.45
N ARG A 256 0.26 -8.17 -15.13
CA ARG A 256 0.10 -8.94 -13.89
C ARG A 256 1.00 -10.17 -13.86
N ASP A 257 1.20 -10.85 -14.99
CA ASP A 257 2.15 -11.96 -15.09
C ASP A 257 3.59 -11.49 -14.83
N ALA A 258 3.99 -10.35 -15.39
CA ALA A 258 5.32 -9.77 -15.14
C ALA A 258 5.52 -9.35 -13.68
N VAL A 259 4.51 -8.73 -13.05
CA VAL A 259 4.56 -8.40 -11.61
C VAL A 259 4.61 -9.66 -10.75
N ALA A 260 3.90 -10.73 -11.15
CA ALA A 260 3.98 -12.03 -10.47
C ALA A 260 5.38 -12.63 -10.58
N ALA A 261 6.01 -12.56 -11.76
CA ALA A 261 7.38 -13.00 -11.97
C ALA A 261 8.38 -12.21 -11.12
N LEU A 262 8.24 -10.88 -11.06
CA LEU A 262 9.03 -10.02 -10.17
C LEU A 262 8.84 -10.42 -8.70
N THR A 263 7.62 -10.73 -8.29
CA THR A 263 7.35 -11.14 -6.90
C THR A 263 7.98 -12.49 -6.59
N ARG A 264 7.93 -13.48 -7.50
CA ARG A 264 8.60 -14.77 -7.34
C ARG A 264 10.11 -14.61 -7.27
N MET A 265 10.71 -13.82 -8.15
CA MET A 265 12.14 -13.51 -8.09
C MET A 265 12.52 -12.94 -6.71
N LEU A 266 11.80 -11.93 -6.23
CA LEU A 266 12.08 -11.32 -4.91
C LEU A 266 11.87 -12.28 -3.73
N ALA A 267 10.95 -13.25 -3.85
CA ALA A 267 10.61 -14.15 -2.77
C ALA A 267 11.49 -15.42 -2.73
N ASN A 268 11.94 -15.89 -3.90
CA ASN A 268 12.53 -17.21 -4.07
C ASN A 268 14.01 -17.16 -4.48
N SER A 269 14.61 -15.98 -4.58
CA SER A 269 16.01 -15.83 -4.97
C SER A 269 16.73 -14.78 -4.14
N ILE A 270 18.06 -14.88 -4.13
CA ILE A 270 18.94 -13.88 -3.56
C ILE A 270 19.10 -12.77 -4.60
N VAL A 271 18.68 -11.56 -4.24
CA VAL A 271 18.65 -10.42 -5.16
C VAL A 271 19.65 -9.37 -4.70
N GLU A 272 20.59 -9.05 -5.59
CA GLU A 272 21.57 -8.01 -5.35
C GLU A 272 20.89 -6.65 -5.14
N TRP A 273 21.36 -5.90 -4.14
CA TRP A 273 20.80 -4.59 -3.77
C TRP A 273 20.77 -3.63 -4.96
N ASP A 274 21.83 -3.65 -5.78
CA ASP A 274 21.99 -2.78 -6.94
C ASP A 274 20.91 -2.98 -8.02
N VAL A 275 20.28 -4.16 -8.06
CA VAL A 275 19.20 -4.47 -9.00
C VAL A 275 17.88 -3.84 -8.57
N ILE A 276 17.65 -3.66 -7.26
CA ILE A 276 16.32 -3.31 -6.70
C ILE A 276 16.30 -2.03 -5.85
N LYS A 277 17.39 -1.25 -5.86
CA LYS A 277 17.54 0.03 -5.15
C LYS A 277 16.32 0.93 -5.30
N ALA A 278 15.93 1.29 -6.53
CA ALA A 278 14.78 2.15 -6.76
C ALA A 278 13.44 1.52 -6.36
N LEU A 279 13.29 0.19 -6.47
CA LEU A 279 12.08 -0.52 -6.03
C LEU A 279 11.87 -0.43 -4.51
N LEU A 280 12.96 -0.51 -3.74
CA LEU A 280 12.92 -0.46 -2.28
C LEU A 280 12.96 0.98 -1.71
N ALA A 281 13.23 1.97 -2.55
CA ALA A 281 13.24 3.37 -2.17
C ALA A 281 11.90 3.87 -1.62
N ARG A 282 11.98 4.80 -0.65
CA ARG A 282 10.83 5.35 0.05
C ARG A 282 10.84 6.87 -0.02
N ARG A 283 9.68 7.48 -0.25
CA ARG A 283 9.48 8.92 -0.04
C ARG A 283 9.21 9.18 1.44
N GLY A 284 10.16 9.82 2.12
CA GLY A 284 10.03 10.22 3.52
C GLY A 284 8.94 11.27 3.72
N VAL A 285 8.09 11.06 4.72
CA VAL A 285 7.04 11.98 5.15
C VAL A 285 7.03 12.02 6.68
N ALA A 286 7.12 13.21 7.25
CA ALA A 286 6.94 13.43 8.69
C ALA A 286 5.46 13.68 9.00
N LEU A 287 4.89 12.92 9.93
CA LEU A 287 3.55 13.13 10.43
C LEU A 287 3.57 13.59 11.89
N ASP A 288 2.65 14.48 12.25
CA ASP A 288 2.42 14.89 13.64
C ASP A 288 1.83 13.73 14.47
N LYS A 289 2.57 13.30 15.50
CA LYS A 289 2.19 12.22 16.43
C LYS A 289 1.34 12.74 17.61
N ARG A 290 1.39 14.04 17.92
CA ARG A 290 0.74 14.68 19.08
C ARG A 290 0.98 13.96 20.43
N PRO A 291 2.13 14.17 21.09
CA PRO A 291 3.28 14.98 20.68
C PRO A 291 4.33 14.19 19.87
N GLY A 292 5.15 14.92 19.11
CA GLY A 292 6.34 14.40 18.43
C GLY A 292 6.15 14.12 16.93
N VAL A 293 7.23 13.63 16.29
CA VAL A 293 7.30 13.35 14.85
C VAL A 293 7.21 11.84 14.59
N ARG A 294 6.33 11.41 13.69
CA ARG A 294 6.26 10.04 13.17
C ARG A 294 6.87 9.98 11.76
N PRO A 295 8.02 9.29 11.57
CA PRO A 295 8.58 9.06 10.24
C PRO A 295 7.72 8.05 9.48
N ILE A 296 7.42 8.34 8.21
CA ILE A 296 6.74 7.43 7.30
C ILE A 296 7.54 7.34 6.00
N GLY A 297 7.91 6.13 5.61
CA GLY A 297 8.48 5.83 4.29
C GLY A 297 7.40 5.36 3.32
N VAL A 298 6.97 6.23 2.40
CA VAL A 298 6.01 5.83 1.35
C VAL A 298 6.78 5.20 0.19
N GLY A 299 6.79 3.88 0.09
CA GLY A 299 7.48 3.20 -1.01
C GLY A 299 6.73 3.19 -2.33
N GLU A 300 7.43 2.72 -3.36
CA GLU A 300 6.86 2.51 -4.67
C GLU A 300 5.63 1.60 -4.62
N VAL A 301 4.61 1.95 -5.40
CA VAL A 301 3.35 1.17 -5.40
C VAL A 301 3.62 -0.26 -5.90
N LEU A 302 4.56 -0.44 -6.85
CA LEU A 302 4.98 -1.75 -7.35
C LEU A 302 5.50 -2.64 -6.21
N GLN A 303 6.36 -2.11 -5.35
CA GLN A 303 6.85 -2.84 -4.17
C GLN A 303 5.69 -3.18 -3.21
N ARG A 304 4.75 -2.26 -3.01
CA ARG A 304 3.58 -2.49 -2.15
C ARG A 304 2.63 -3.54 -2.72
N ILE A 305 2.55 -3.68 -4.06
CA ILE A 305 1.80 -4.75 -4.72
C ILE A 305 2.46 -6.10 -4.40
N CYS A 306 3.78 -6.21 -4.61
CA CYS A 306 4.54 -7.43 -4.30
C CYS A 306 4.36 -7.84 -2.83
N ALA A 307 4.58 -6.89 -1.91
CA ALA A 307 4.45 -7.12 -0.47
C ALA A 307 3.00 -7.50 -0.06
N LYS A 308 1.98 -6.84 -0.61
CA LYS A 308 0.57 -7.18 -0.33
C LYS A 308 0.20 -8.55 -0.86
N THR A 309 0.77 -8.96 -1.98
CA THR A 309 0.59 -10.30 -2.53
C THR A 309 1.22 -11.35 -1.62
N MET A 310 2.47 -11.13 -1.19
CA MET A 310 3.15 -12.03 -0.25
C MET A 310 2.41 -12.16 1.07
N ALA A 311 2.02 -11.03 1.68
CA ALA A 311 1.23 -11.05 2.92
C ALA A 311 -0.14 -11.74 2.78
N LYS A 312 -0.69 -11.83 1.56
CA LYS A 312 -1.92 -12.60 1.32
C LYS A 312 -1.64 -14.10 1.26
N LEU A 313 -0.50 -14.50 0.69
CA LEU A 313 -0.12 -15.90 0.52
C LEU A 313 0.33 -16.51 1.84
N THR A 314 1.25 -15.85 2.54
CA THR A 314 1.87 -16.37 3.76
C THR A 314 1.13 -15.96 5.03
N GLY A 315 0.10 -15.12 4.91
CA GLY A 315 -0.54 -14.50 6.08
C GLY A 315 -1.23 -15.50 7.01
N LYS A 316 -1.75 -16.61 6.46
CA LYS A 316 -2.36 -17.65 7.29
C LYS A 316 -1.30 -18.51 7.96
N ASP A 317 -0.27 -18.92 7.24
CA ASP A 317 0.84 -19.68 7.81
C ASP A 317 1.51 -18.89 8.94
N LEU A 318 1.68 -17.58 8.77
CA LEU A 318 2.15 -16.69 9.82
C LEU A 318 1.21 -16.63 11.02
N GLU A 319 -0.11 -16.56 10.81
CA GLU A 319 -1.10 -16.56 11.90
C GLU A 319 -1.06 -17.88 12.69
N ASP A 320 -0.98 -19.01 11.99
CA ASP A 320 -0.98 -20.35 12.57
C ASP A 320 0.33 -20.63 13.34
N GLU A 321 1.49 -20.25 12.78
CA GLU A 321 2.81 -20.46 13.41
C GLU A 321 3.05 -19.51 14.60
N CYS A 322 2.58 -18.27 14.51
CA CYS A 322 2.80 -17.28 15.57
C CYS A 322 1.80 -17.41 16.74
N GLY A 323 0.59 -17.92 16.48
CA GLY A 323 -0.45 -18.08 17.48
C GLY A 323 -0.67 -16.86 18.38
N SER A 324 -0.66 -17.10 19.70
CA SER A 324 -0.71 -16.08 20.76
C SER A 324 0.65 -15.48 21.09
N ASN A 325 1.76 -16.13 20.70
CA ASN A 325 3.13 -15.70 20.97
C ASN A 325 3.48 -14.38 20.26
N GLN A 326 2.89 -14.13 19.08
CA GLN A 326 3.08 -12.89 18.35
C GLN A 326 1.76 -12.31 17.82
N LEU A 327 1.21 -11.37 18.58
CA LEU A 327 -0.07 -10.69 18.29
C LEU A 327 -0.07 -9.85 17.01
N CYS A 328 1.10 -9.53 16.46
CA CYS A 328 1.24 -8.75 15.24
C CYS A 328 1.17 -9.59 13.95
N ALA A 329 1.10 -10.93 14.05
CA ALA A 329 1.12 -11.85 12.91
C ALA A 329 -0.23 -12.08 12.24
N GLY A 330 -1.25 -11.28 12.59
CA GLY A 330 -2.59 -11.40 12.01
C GLY A 330 -3.62 -12.07 12.92
N THR A 331 -3.22 -12.45 14.15
CA THR A 331 -4.09 -13.00 15.18
C THR A 331 -5.36 -12.15 15.29
N LYS A 332 -6.51 -12.81 15.17
CA LYS A 332 -7.80 -12.14 15.23
C LYS A 332 -7.97 -11.46 16.60
N THR A 333 -8.24 -10.14 16.59
CA THR A 333 -8.24 -9.17 17.72
C THR A 333 -6.91 -8.55 18.13
N GLY A 334 -5.78 -9.19 17.79
CA GLY A 334 -4.43 -8.67 18.02
C GLY A 334 -4.22 -8.13 19.43
N ILE A 335 -3.67 -6.93 19.53
CA ILE A 335 -3.32 -6.31 20.81
C ILE A 335 -4.52 -6.00 21.72
N GLU A 336 -5.69 -5.69 21.15
CA GLU A 336 -6.89 -5.36 21.93
C GLU A 336 -7.40 -6.60 22.66
N GLY A 337 -7.44 -7.75 21.99
CA GLY A 337 -7.81 -9.01 22.60
C GLY A 337 -6.85 -9.44 23.70
N ALA A 338 -5.54 -9.27 23.51
CA ALA A 338 -4.56 -9.59 24.53
C ALA A 338 -4.69 -8.72 25.79
N VAL A 339 -4.94 -7.41 25.64
CA VAL A 339 -5.19 -6.52 26.77
C VAL A 339 -6.44 -6.95 27.55
N HIS A 340 -7.51 -7.33 26.85
CA HIS A 340 -8.72 -7.84 27.50
C HIS A 340 -8.51 -9.18 28.19
N ALA A 341 -7.74 -10.10 27.60
CA ALA A 341 -7.42 -11.39 28.21
C ALA A 341 -6.61 -11.21 29.50
N ILE A 342 -5.59 -10.35 29.49
CA ILE A 342 -4.77 -10.02 30.67
C ILE A 342 -5.63 -9.35 31.75
N ALA A 343 -6.49 -8.40 31.37
CA ALA A 343 -7.38 -7.72 32.31
C ALA A 343 -8.37 -8.70 32.97
N GLY A 344 -9.00 -9.58 32.18
CA GLY A 344 -9.93 -10.59 32.70
C GLY A 344 -9.25 -11.63 33.60
N GLN A 345 -8.01 -12.02 33.29
CA GLN A 345 -7.22 -12.89 34.19
C GLN A 345 -6.89 -12.19 35.50
N PHE A 346 -6.48 -10.93 35.46
CA PHE A 346 -6.20 -10.15 36.67
C PHE A 346 -7.44 -9.97 37.55
N GLU A 347 -8.63 -9.86 36.95
CA GLU A 347 -9.91 -9.79 37.66
C GLU A 347 -10.38 -11.14 38.21
N ALA A 348 -9.95 -12.26 37.61
CA ALA A 348 -10.28 -13.62 38.05
C ALA A 348 -9.33 -14.15 39.16
N GLU A 349 -8.10 -13.62 39.24
CA GLU A 349 -7.05 -14.05 40.18
C GLU A 349 -7.10 -13.35 41.56
N GLU A 350 -8.23 -13.41 42.27
CA GLU A 350 -8.24 -13.25 43.74
C GLU A 350 -7.72 -14.52 44.49
N GLY A 351 -6.96 -15.38 43.81
CA GLY A 351 -6.11 -16.38 44.45
C GLY A 351 -5.93 -17.68 43.67
N CYS A 352 -4.84 -17.81 42.90
CA CYS A 352 -3.91 -18.93 43.01
C CYS A 352 -2.69 -18.72 42.08
N THR A 353 -1.58 -19.31 42.49
CA THR A 353 -0.26 -19.30 41.86
C THR A 353 -0.17 -20.26 40.66
N GLU A 354 0.61 -19.82 39.65
CA GLU A 354 1.02 -20.48 38.39
C GLU A 354 0.10 -20.28 37.17
N LEU A 355 0.66 -19.53 36.22
CA LEU A 355 0.04 -18.81 35.11
C LEU A 355 0.10 -19.66 33.82
N ASN A 356 -1.05 -19.94 33.19
CA ASN A 356 -1.07 -20.43 31.80
C ASN A 356 -1.89 -19.49 30.89
N VAL A 357 -1.23 -18.43 30.42
CA VAL A 357 -1.80 -17.36 29.58
C VAL A 357 -2.25 -17.89 28.21
N GLU A 358 -1.64 -18.97 27.73
CA GLU A 358 -1.90 -19.57 26.42
C GLU A 358 -3.31 -20.17 26.32
N ASP A 359 -3.70 -21.03 27.28
CA ASP A 359 -4.98 -21.74 27.25
C ASP A 359 -6.20 -20.79 27.24
N HIS A 360 -6.10 -19.69 28.00
CA HIS A 360 -7.18 -18.72 28.10
C HIS A 360 -7.29 -17.85 26.83
N ALA A 361 -6.15 -17.46 26.25
CA ALA A 361 -6.12 -16.73 24.99
C ALA A 361 -6.73 -17.57 23.85
N GLU A 362 -6.42 -18.87 23.79
CA GLU A 362 -7.00 -19.78 22.80
C GLU A 362 -8.51 -19.93 22.94
N GLN A 363 -9.01 -20.03 24.18
CA GLN A 363 -10.45 -20.13 24.46
C GLN A 363 -11.20 -18.88 23.97
N VAL A 364 -10.68 -17.67 24.28
CA VAL A 364 -11.27 -16.40 23.83
C VAL A 364 -11.26 -16.30 22.30
N ILE A 365 -10.16 -16.71 21.66
CA ILE A 365 -10.06 -16.72 20.19
C ILE A 365 -11.11 -17.65 19.56
N ARG A 366 -11.38 -18.81 20.17
CA ARG A 366 -12.38 -19.78 19.70
C ARG A 366 -13.80 -19.22 19.82
N GLU A 367 -14.17 -18.71 20.97
CA GLU A 367 -15.51 -18.16 21.21
C GLU A 367 -15.83 -17.00 20.25
N GLN A 368 -14.85 -16.14 19.99
CA GLN A 368 -15.02 -15.07 19.01
C GLN A 368 -15.02 -15.53 17.55
N LYS A 369 -14.38 -16.67 17.22
CA LYS A 369 -14.51 -17.33 15.91
C LYS A 369 -15.96 -17.77 15.67
N GLU A 370 -16.59 -18.37 16.67
CA GLU A 370 -17.98 -18.82 16.60
C GLU A 370 -18.98 -17.66 16.51
N GLU A 371 -18.84 -16.63 17.35
CA GLU A 371 -19.76 -15.49 17.33
C GLU A 371 -19.75 -14.76 15.97
N ARG A 372 -18.59 -14.70 15.33
CA ARG A 372 -18.44 -14.07 14.02
C ARG A 372 -18.98 -14.93 12.88
N ALA A 373 -18.89 -16.26 12.98
CA ALA A 373 -19.55 -17.16 12.04
C ALA A 373 -21.07 -16.94 12.06
N ARG A 374 -21.66 -16.80 13.26
CA ARG A 374 -23.07 -16.44 13.43
C ARG A 374 -23.41 -15.08 12.83
N ARG A 375 -22.59 -14.05 13.06
CA ARG A 375 -22.78 -12.72 12.46
C ARG A 375 -22.65 -12.71 10.93
N LYS A 376 -21.80 -13.58 10.36
CA LYS A 376 -21.63 -13.71 8.91
C LYS A 376 -22.86 -14.37 8.26
N GLN A 377 -23.36 -15.46 8.85
CA GLN A 377 -24.63 -16.08 8.45
C GLN A 377 -25.78 -15.06 8.50
N LEU A 378 -25.90 -14.32 9.61
CA LEU A 378 -26.94 -13.29 9.75
C LEU A 378 -26.87 -12.19 8.67
N ASN A 379 -25.67 -11.81 8.24
CA ASN A 379 -25.49 -10.82 7.18
C ASN A 379 -25.74 -11.39 5.78
N GLU A 380 -25.43 -12.67 5.55
CA GLU A 380 -25.77 -13.38 4.31
C GLU A 380 -27.29 -13.53 4.17
N GLU A 381 -27.99 -13.92 5.25
CA GLU A 381 -29.46 -13.98 5.31
C GLU A 381 -30.11 -12.61 5.06
N LYS A 382 -29.59 -11.54 5.70
CA LYS A 382 -30.07 -10.18 5.46
C LYS A 382 -29.83 -9.72 4.02
N SER A 383 -28.75 -10.17 3.39
CA SER A 383 -28.45 -9.85 1.99
C SER A 383 -29.36 -10.61 1.02
N GLN A 384 -29.70 -11.87 1.34
CA GLN A 384 -30.71 -12.64 0.61
C GLN A 384 -32.10 -12.01 0.73
N GLN A 385 -32.54 -11.64 1.94
CA GLN A 385 -33.79 -10.91 2.15
C GLN A 385 -33.83 -9.58 1.40
N ALA A 386 -32.73 -8.83 1.37
CA ALA A 386 -32.66 -7.58 0.61
C ALA A 386 -32.76 -7.80 -0.91
N MET A 387 -32.18 -8.89 -1.43
CA MET A 387 -32.31 -9.27 -2.84
C MET A 387 -33.74 -9.71 -3.19
N GLU A 388 -34.39 -10.49 -2.33
CA GLU A 388 -35.80 -10.89 -2.51
C GLU A 388 -36.74 -9.68 -2.47
N GLN A 389 -36.55 -8.77 -1.52
CA GLN A 389 -37.34 -7.51 -1.48
C GLN A 389 -37.13 -6.66 -2.73
N THR A 390 -35.90 -6.60 -3.24
CA THR A 390 -35.58 -5.87 -4.48
C THR A 390 -36.20 -6.53 -5.71
N PHE A 391 -36.24 -7.87 -5.75
CA PHE A 391 -36.88 -8.65 -6.81
C PHE A 391 -38.40 -8.42 -6.82
N VAL A 392 -39.06 -8.50 -5.64
CA VAL A 392 -40.51 -8.21 -5.50
C VAL A 392 -40.85 -6.79 -5.93
N LEU A 393 -40.02 -5.80 -5.57
CA LEU A 393 -40.20 -4.41 -6.01
C LEU A 393 -40.03 -4.22 -7.52
N SER A 394 -39.21 -5.04 -8.18
CA SER A 394 -39.02 -4.99 -9.63
C SER A 394 -40.20 -5.57 -10.43
N CYS A 395 -40.99 -6.46 -9.80
CA CYS A 395 -42.18 -7.08 -10.39
C CYS A 395 -43.47 -6.26 -10.22
N LEU A 396 -43.47 -5.25 -9.34
CA LEU A 396 -44.62 -4.39 -9.10
C LEU A 396 -44.62 -3.18 -10.04
N GLY A 397 -45.73 -2.95 -10.75
CA GLY A 397 -45.91 -1.83 -11.67
C GLY A 397 -45.70 -0.46 -10.99
N LYS A 398 -45.24 0.52 -11.77
CA LYS A 398 -44.75 1.85 -11.32
C LYS A 398 -45.69 2.61 -10.36
N SER A 399 -46.99 2.36 -10.40
CA SER A 399 -48.00 2.95 -9.51
C SER A 399 -48.00 2.33 -8.12
N SER A 400 -47.72 1.03 -7.99
CA SER A 400 -47.70 0.29 -6.70
C SER A 400 -46.41 0.55 -5.90
N VAL A 401 -45.28 0.76 -6.59
CA VAL A 401 -43.97 1.07 -5.97
C VAL A 401 -43.99 2.38 -5.17
N LYS A 402 -44.73 3.40 -5.62
CA LYS A 402 -44.84 4.69 -4.89
C LYS A 402 -45.63 4.55 -3.59
N GLN A 403 -46.61 3.65 -3.53
CA GLN A 403 -47.41 3.38 -2.33
C GLN A 403 -46.54 2.60 -1.32
N SER A 404 -45.87 1.54 -1.77
CA SER A 404 -45.05 0.68 -0.91
C SER A 404 -43.82 1.40 -0.33
N VAL A 405 -43.14 2.26 -1.11
CA VAL A 405 -42.04 3.09 -0.59
C VAL A 405 -42.53 4.09 0.45
N ARG A 406 -43.74 4.66 0.29
CA ARG A 406 -44.34 5.55 1.31
C ARG A 406 -44.67 4.81 2.60
N ASP A 407 -45.17 3.58 2.51
CA ASP A 407 -45.55 2.78 3.69
C ASP A 407 -44.32 2.27 4.47
N ILE A 408 -43.25 1.85 3.78
CA ILE A 408 -41.97 1.46 4.40
C ILE A 408 -41.30 2.65 5.11
N THR A 409 -41.38 3.84 4.49
CA THR A 409 -40.84 5.07 5.10
C THR A 409 -41.65 5.42 6.36
N ARG A 410 -42.98 5.29 6.33
CA ARG A 410 -43.85 5.50 7.50
C ARG A 410 -43.56 4.53 8.65
N GLN A 411 -43.34 3.24 8.38
CA GLN A 411 -43.00 2.26 9.42
C GLN A 411 -41.64 2.55 10.07
N ARG A 412 -40.62 2.96 9.30
CA ARG A 412 -39.30 3.32 9.85
C ARG A 412 -39.30 4.56 10.74
N PHE A 413 -40.12 5.57 10.40
CA PHE A 413 -40.25 6.76 11.26
C PHE A 413 -40.98 6.43 12.56
N HIS A 414 -42.01 5.58 12.52
CA HIS A 414 -42.74 5.19 13.73
C HIS A 414 -41.89 4.34 14.70
N THR A 415 -41.04 3.44 14.18
CA THR A 415 -40.09 2.68 15.04
C THR A 415 -39.00 3.56 15.65
N SER A 416 -38.64 4.67 15.00
CA SER A 416 -37.60 5.58 15.50
C SER A 416 -38.12 6.50 16.61
N GLU A 417 -39.37 6.94 16.56
CA GLU A 417 -40.01 7.69 17.65
C GLU A 417 -40.28 6.84 18.89
N VAL A 418 -40.69 5.57 18.72
CA VAL A 418 -40.94 4.66 19.86
C VAL A 418 -39.64 4.28 20.61
N LEU A 419 -38.50 4.25 19.92
CA LEU A 419 -37.18 4.00 20.54
C LEU A 419 -36.61 5.22 21.28
N TYR A 420 -36.97 6.45 20.88
CA TYR A 420 -36.48 7.66 21.55
C TYR A 420 -37.27 7.99 22.83
N VAL A 421 -38.55 7.62 22.90
CA VAL A 421 -39.38 7.85 24.10
C VAL A 421 -39.10 6.83 25.21
N ARG A 422 -38.63 5.61 24.89
CA ARG A 422 -38.33 4.57 25.91
C ARG A 422 -37.01 4.76 26.66
N ASN A 423 -36.05 5.52 26.13
CA ASN A 423 -34.74 5.73 26.77
C ASN A 423 -34.69 6.93 27.74
N ASN A 424 -35.77 7.68 27.91
CA ASN A 424 -35.86 8.83 28.84
C ASN A 424 -36.84 8.60 30.00
N ALA A 425 -37.30 7.37 30.22
CA ALA A 425 -38.11 7.00 31.37
C ALA A 425 -37.69 5.62 31.88
N SER A 426 -36.54 5.56 32.56
CA SER A 426 -36.11 4.54 33.53
C SER A 426 -34.88 5.07 34.26
#